data_AF-A0A523R340-F1
#
_entry.id   AF-A0A523R340-F1
#
_cell.length_a   1.000
_cell.length_b   1.000
_cell.length_c   1.000
_cell.angle_alpha   90.00
_cell.angle_beta   90.00
_cell.angle_gamma   90.00
#
_symmetry.space_group_name_H-M   'P 1'
#
loop_
_entity.id
_entity.type
_entity.pdbx_description
1 polymer ?
#
loop_
_entity_poly.entity_id
_entity_poly.type
_entity_poly.pdbx_seq_one_letter_code
_entity_poly.pdbx_strand_id
1 'polypeptide(L)'
;MSQVQLTIDDTPVVVQLGKTILKAAQSVDVYIPSLCAHPNLPPIENIKGSQFIFRGNERIESDDSEATWDGCGICAVEVNGELIRACITEVANGMTVITGSEKVLTYRREKLLNILERHPHACLTCAQAEGCSGTQCSENVPEEERCCELLGSCELQRISQFVGVPEILPIYRSGGLPLFTNEPFFNFNFELCIGCLRCVRGCQDLRGVETLSFVLKDGRPHVGTSEGPTRSECHCRFCGACVEICPTGALMDKVRAVGKERHKILVPCRNACPAGIDIPLYVRYIAKGETAKAIGIIREKLPFVFSVSCVCFHPCEEECRRAEINSPVSICRLKRFAAEDDTFEWRKRQKKMPATGKKVAVIGSGPAGLTAAYYLAKKGHKVTVFETLTEPGGMLRVGIPEYRLPPEFLRRDIEEIKSVGVSIKCNSLVNKSDLEKFVS
;
A
#
# COMPACT_ATOMS: atom_id res chain seq x y z
N MET A 1 13.90 2.76 32.31
CA MET A 1 13.21 1.60 31.67
C MET A 1 14.04 0.37 31.98
N SER A 2 13.42 -0.70 32.49
CA SER A 2 14.14 -1.95 32.80
C SER A 2 14.63 -2.61 31.51
N GLN A 3 15.89 -3.03 31.51
CA GLN A 3 16.51 -3.79 30.42
C GLN A 3 16.70 -5.24 30.86
N VAL A 4 16.70 -6.14 29.90
CA VAL A 4 16.96 -7.57 30.07
C VAL A 4 18.20 -7.93 29.27
N GLN A 5 19.11 -8.69 29.88
CA GLN A 5 20.29 -9.24 29.23
C GLN A 5 20.08 -10.74 28.97
N LEU A 6 20.34 -11.18 27.76
CA LEU A 6 20.25 -12.58 27.34
C LEU A 6 21.37 -12.90 26.34
N THR A 7 21.55 -14.18 26.02
CA THR A 7 22.49 -14.63 24.99
C THR A 7 21.74 -15.39 23.91
N ILE A 8 21.98 -15.09 22.63
CA ILE A 8 21.41 -15.81 21.48
C ILE A 8 22.56 -16.29 20.60
N ASP A 9 22.75 -17.61 20.45
CA ASP A 9 23.86 -18.21 19.71
C ASP A 9 25.22 -17.56 20.05
N ASP A 10 25.55 -17.54 21.34
CA ASP A 10 26.75 -16.92 21.92
C ASP A 10 26.86 -15.38 21.77
N THR A 11 25.86 -14.74 21.16
CA THR A 11 25.80 -13.28 21.01
C THR A 11 25.08 -12.66 22.21
N PRO A 12 25.71 -11.78 23.00
CA PRO A 12 25.03 -11.08 24.09
C PRO A 12 24.07 -10.03 23.53
N VAL A 13 22.85 -10.01 24.07
CA VAL A 13 21.75 -9.14 23.62
C VAL A 13 21.19 -8.38 24.80
N VAL A 14 20.93 -7.08 24.61
CA VAL A 14 20.28 -6.23 25.61
C VAL A 14 19.04 -5.59 24.99
N VAL A 15 17.87 -5.90 25.53
CA VAL A 15 16.59 -5.36 25.04
C VAL A 15 15.73 -4.83 26.18
N GLN A 16 14.71 -4.07 25.82
CA GLN A 16 13.69 -3.61 26.78
C GLN A 16 12.86 -4.81 27.27
N LEU A 17 12.44 -4.74 28.53
CA LEU A 17 11.50 -5.71 29.11
C LEU A 17 10.20 -5.80 28.28
N GLY A 18 9.63 -7.01 28.15
CA GLY A 18 8.42 -7.27 27.36
C GLY A 18 8.65 -7.51 25.86
N LYS A 19 9.90 -7.61 25.41
CA LYS A 19 10.21 -8.06 24.04
C LYS A 19 10.22 -9.59 23.98
N THR A 20 9.72 -10.14 22.88
CA THR A 20 9.81 -11.59 22.61
C THR A 20 11.21 -11.96 22.12
N ILE A 21 11.58 -13.24 22.24
CA ILE A 21 12.85 -13.76 21.73
C ILE A 21 13.04 -13.41 20.24
N LEU A 22 11.99 -13.53 19.43
CA LEU A 22 12.03 -13.19 18.00
C LEU A 22 12.40 -11.72 17.77
N LYS A 23 11.82 -10.80 18.56
CA LYS A 23 12.14 -9.36 18.47
C LYS A 23 13.54 -9.06 19.00
N ALA A 24 14.02 -9.82 19.98
CA ALA A 24 15.38 -9.68 20.50
C ALA A 24 16.42 -10.14 19.47
N ALA A 25 16.22 -11.29 18.84
CA ALA A 25 17.08 -11.79 17.77
C ALA A 25 17.17 -10.81 16.59
N GLN A 26 16.02 -10.24 16.17
CA GLN A 26 15.98 -9.21 15.12
C GLN A 26 16.77 -7.94 15.45
N SER A 27 16.97 -7.61 16.74
CA SER A 27 17.73 -6.42 17.14
C SER A 27 19.24 -6.57 17.01
N VAL A 28 19.72 -7.81 16.80
CA VAL A 28 21.13 -8.18 16.64
C VAL A 28 21.36 -8.98 15.35
N ASP A 29 20.48 -8.82 14.37
CA ASP A 29 20.55 -9.47 13.04
C ASP A 29 20.62 -11.02 13.08
N VAL A 30 20.17 -11.65 14.16
CA VAL A 30 20.00 -13.10 14.23
C VAL A 30 18.66 -13.49 13.62
N TYR A 31 18.70 -14.29 12.55
CA TYR A 31 17.50 -14.70 11.84
C TYR A 31 16.86 -15.95 12.45
N ILE A 32 15.66 -15.79 13.00
CA ILE A 32 14.78 -16.90 13.39
C ILE A 32 13.63 -16.97 12.37
N PRO A 33 13.46 -18.09 11.64
CA PRO A 33 12.45 -18.19 10.58
C PRO A 33 11.04 -18.21 11.17
N SER A 34 10.08 -17.62 10.46
CA SER A 34 8.66 -17.65 10.87
C SER A 34 7.73 -17.38 9.69
N LEU A 35 6.65 -18.14 9.55
CA LEU A 35 5.65 -17.94 8.48
C LEU A 35 4.39 -17.21 8.96
N CYS A 36 4.01 -17.36 10.22
CA CYS A 36 2.82 -16.70 10.77
C CYS A 36 3.15 -15.39 11.50
N ALA A 37 4.32 -15.24 12.13
CA ALA A 37 4.68 -13.98 12.78
C ALA A 37 4.89 -12.87 11.74
N HIS A 38 4.49 -11.64 12.06
CA HIS A 38 4.65 -10.46 11.22
C HIS A 38 4.80 -9.23 12.13
N PRO A 39 5.69 -8.25 11.83
CA PRO A 39 5.98 -7.14 12.75
C PRO A 39 4.75 -6.31 13.16
N ASN A 40 3.79 -6.19 12.25
CA ASN A 40 2.57 -5.39 12.45
C ASN A 40 1.35 -6.23 12.86
N LEU A 41 1.49 -7.52 13.19
CA LEU A 41 0.36 -8.36 13.60
C LEU A 41 0.57 -8.87 15.04
N PRO A 42 -0.52 -9.03 15.82
CA PRO A 42 -0.41 -9.67 17.13
C PRO A 42 0.09 -11.12 16.97
N PRO A 43 0.83 -11.68 17.95
CA PRO A 43 1.23 -13.08 17.93
C PRO A 43 0.01 -14.03 17.89
N ILE A 44 0.25 -15.28 17.49
CA ILE A 44 -0.76 -16.34 17.55
C ILE A 44 -0.52 -17.18 18.81
N GLU A 45 -1.49 -17.19 19.71
CA GLU A 45 -1.50 -18.04 20.90
C GLU A 45 -2.95 -18.40 21.22
N ASN A 46 -3.27 -19.69 21.26
CA ASN A 46 -4.59 -20.21 21.57
C ASN A 46 -5.75 -19.51 20.80
N ILE A 47 -5.56 -19.17 19.52
CA ILE A 47 -6.59 -18.46 18.75
C ILE A 47 -7.71 -19.42 18.35
N LYS A 48 -8.97 -19.06 18.65
CA LYS A 48 -10.16 -19.83 18.26
C LYS A 48 -10.58 -19.51 16.83
N GLY A 49 -10.98 -20.53 16.08
CA GLY A 49 -11.60 -20.39 14.77
C GLY A 49 -13.09 -20.04 14.87
N SER A 50 -13.69 -19.70 13.73
CA SER A 50 -15.14 -19.63 13.56
C SER A 50 -15.74 -21.04 13.49
N GLN A 51 -17.06 -21.14 13.68
CA GLN A 51 -17.79 -22.41 13.46
C GLN A 51 -17.77 -22.83 12.00
N PHE A 52 -17.88 -21.86 11.09
CA PHE A 52 -17.82 -22.08 9.65
C PHE A 52 -17.10 -20.95 8.93
N ILE A 53 -16.73 -21.22 7.68
CA ILE A 53 -16.31 -20.24 6.69
C ILE A 53 -16.92 -20.60 5.34
N PHE A 54 -16.75 -19.70 4.36
CA PHE A 54 -17.01 -19.98 2.97
C PHE A 54 -15.72 -20.00 2.14
N ARG A 55 -15.63 -20.96 1.22
CA ARG A 55 -14.69 -20.95 0.08
C ARG A 55 -15.52 -20.91 -1.19
N GLY A 56 -16.00 -19.70 -1.51
CA GLY A 56 -17.08 -19.50 -2.47
C GLY A 56 -18.37 -20.13 -2.00
N ASN A 57 -19.02 -20.85 -2.90
CA ASN A 57 -20.34 -21.43 -2.59
C ASN A 57 -20.26 -22.60 -1.61
N GLU A 58 -19.06 -23.12 -1.34
CA GLU A 58 -18.86 -24.19 -0.37
C GLU A 58 -18.74 -23.61 1.04
N ARG A 59 -19.63 -24.03 1.93
CA ARG A 59 -19.56 -23.76 3.38
C ARG A 59 -18.77 -24.88 4.05
N ILE A 60 -17.71 -24.51 4.77
CA ILE A 60 -16.82 -25.43 5.47
C ILE A 60 -17.02 -25.24 6.97
N GLU A 61 -17.45 -26.31 7.65
CA GLU A 61 -17.58 -26.36 9.11
C GLU A 61 -16.24 -26.72 9.77
N SER A 62 -16.03 -26.23 11.00
CA SER A 62 -14.95 -26.67 11.89
C SER A 62 -15.24 -28.07 12.41
N ASP A 63 -14.20 -28.90 12.54
CA ASP A 63 -14.35 -30.24 13.14
C ASP A 63 -14.63 -30.15 14.66
N ASP A 64 -14.06 -29.11 15.28
CA ASP A 64 -14.24 -28.76 16.68
C ASP A 64 -14.24 -27.23 16.80
N SER A 65 -15.30 -26.66 17.38
CA SER A 65 -15.44 -25.22 17.57
C SER A 65 -14.67 -24.69 18.79
N GLU A 66 -14.23 -25.57 19.69
CA GLU A 66 -13.46 -25.21 20.88
C GLU A 66 -11.95 -25.38 20.68
N ALA A 67 -11.54 -26.09 19.63
CA ALA A 67 -10.14 -26.22 19.26
C ALA A 67 -9.47 -24.86 19.02
N THR A 68 -8.21 -24.77 19.41
CA THR A 68 -7.39 -23.56 19.27
C THR A 68 -6.18 -23.82 18.39
N TRP A 69 -5.61 -22.74 17.86
CA TRP A 69 -4.42 -22.78 17.01
C TRP A 69 -3.24 -22.02 17.61
N ASP A 70 -2.06 -22.63 17.59
CA ASP A 70 -0.82 -22.09 18.14
C ASP A 70 0.20 -21.67 17.07
N GLY A 71 -0.26 -21.43 15.85
CA GLY A 71 0.59 -20.90 14.78
C GLY A 71 1.50 -21.96 14.15
N CYS A 72 2.40 -21.51 13.28
CA CYS A 72 3.16 -22.41 12.39
C CYS A 72 4.28 -23.22 13.08
N GLY A 73 4.73 -22.83 14.28
CA GLY A 73 5.82 -23.50 15.00
C GLY A 73 7.23 -23.31 14.44
N ILE A 74 7.42 -22.76 13.23
CA ILE A 74 8.73 -22.61 12.57
C ILE A 74 9.74 -21.75 13.39
N CYS A 75 9.24 -20.81 14.20
CA CYS A 75 10.08 -19.96 15.04
C CYS A 75 10.64 -20.66 16.29
N ALA A 76 10.59 -21.99 16.36
CA ALA A 76 11.10 -22.74 17.51
C ALA A 76 12.58 -22.44 17.75
N VAL A 77 12.93 -22.33 19.01
CA VAL A 77 14.29 -22.17 19.53
C VAL A 77 14.43 -23.01 20.78
N GLU A 78 15.66 -23.29 21.18
CA GLU A 78 15.94 -24.03 22.39
C GLU A 78 16.34 -23.09 23.52
N VAL A 79 15.70 -23.24 24.68
CA VAL A 79 16.04 -22.55 25.92
C VAL A 79 16.01 -23.59 27.04
N ASN A 80 17.10 -23.69 27.80
CA ASN A 80 17.24 -24.68 28.89
C ASN A 80 16.96 -26.14 28.46
N GLY A 81 17.30 -26.50 27.21
CA GLY A 81 17.04 -27.84 26.65
C GLY A 81 15.62 -28.06 26.16
N GLU A 82 14.71 -27.09 26.30
CA GLU A 82 13.31 -27.17 25.86
C GLU A 82 13.08 -26.37 24.58
N LEU A 83 12.21 -26.90 23.70
CA LEU A 83 11.79 -26.20 22.49
C LEU A 83 10.64 -25.25 22.83
N ILE A 84 10.84 -23.97 22.54
CA ILE A 84 9.84 -22.92 22.78
C ILE A 84 9.65 -22.04 21.55
N ARG A 85 8.51 -21.34 21.49
CA ARG A 85 8.16 -20.46 20.36
C ARG A 85 8.74 -19.06 20.54
N ALA A 86 9.74 -18.70 19.75
CA ALA A 86 10.39 -17.39 19.85
C ALA A 86 9.43 -16.20 19.59
N CYS A 87 8.36 -16.41 18.82
CA CYS A 87 7.44 -15.33 18.46
C CYS A 87 6.54 -14.86 19.61
N ILE A 88 6.36 -15.66 20.67
CA ILE A 88 5.51 -15.34 21.82
C ILE A 88 6.26 -15.27 23.15
N THR A 89 7.34 -16.03 23.32
CA THR A 89 8.04 -16.09 24.60
C THR A 89 8.79 -14.79 24.84
N GLU A 90 8.49 -14.14 25.97
CA GLU A 90 9.21 -12.96 26.44
C GLU A 90 10.62 -13.33 26.93
N VAL A 91 11.58 -12.43 26.71
CA VAL A 91 12.96 -12.64 27.18
C VAL A 91 13.07 -12.42 28.69
N ALA A 92 13.91 -13.22 29.34
CA ALA A 92 14.24 -13.09 30.77
C ALA A 92 15.74 -12.88 30.96
N ASN A 93 16.12 -12.32 32.12
CA ASN A 93 17.52 -12.00 32.39
C ASN A 93 18.34 -13.29 32.58
N GLY A 94 19.48 -13.38 31.91
CA GLY A 94 20.33 -14.59 31.89
C GLY A 94 19.77 -15.72 31.03
N MET A 95 18.74 -15.47 30.22
CA MET A 95 18.22 -16.47 29.26
C MET A 95 19.27 -16.78 28.20
N THR A 96 19.47 -18.06 27.89
CA THR A 96 20.32 -18.52 26.78
C THR A 96 19.44 -19.17 25.72
N VAL A 97 19.48 -18.64 24.51
CA VAL A 97 18.70 -19.09 23.35
C VAL A 97 19.64 -19.71 22.33
N ILE A 98 19.31 -20.91 21.87
CA ILE A 98 20.02 -21.60 20.80
C ILE A 98 19.07 -21.74 19.62
N THR A 99 19.46 -21.23 18.44
CA THR A 99 18.59 -21.21 17.25
C THR A 99 18.93 -22.29 16.22
N GLY A 100 20.09 -22.94 16.36
CA GLY A 100 20.66 -23.88 15.38
C GLY A 100 20.97 -25.28 15.91
N SER A 101 20.46 -25.67 17.09
CA SER A 101 20.66 -27.04 17.59
C SER A 101 19.98 -28.07 16.69
N GLU A 102 20.50 -29.31 16.67
CA GLU A 102 19.90 -30.41 15.90
C GLU A 102 18.41 -30.59 16.25
N LYS A 103 18.07 -30.46 17.54
CA LYS A 103 16.69 -30.50 18.04
C LYS A 103 15.81 -29.42 17.41
N VAL A 104 16.30 -28.19 17.31
CA VAL A 104 15.58 -27.07 16.66
C VAL A 104 15.43 -27.31 15.17
N LEU A 105 16.50 -27.72 14.48
CA LEU A 105 16.48 -27.95 13.03
C LEU A 105 15.51 -29.08 12.66
N THR A 106 15.55 -30.21 13.36
CA THR A 106 14.63 -31.33 13.15
C THR A 106 13.18 -30.92 13.36
N TYR A 107 12.88 -30.22 14.46
CA TYR A 107 11.52 -29.73 14.71
C TYR A 107 11.02 -28.76 13.63
N ARG A 108 11.88 -27.83 13.17
CA ARG A 108 11.52 -26.91 12.08
C ARG A 108 11.21 -27.65 10.78
N ARG A 109 11.99 -28.69 10.45
CA ARG A 109 11.76 -29.52 9.25
C ARG A 109 10.45 -30.28 9.33
N GLU A 110 10.11 -30.85 10.48
CA GLU A 110 8.82 -31.52 10.70
C GLU A 110 7.64 -30.54 10.54
N LYS A 111 7.75 -29.34 11.12
CA LYS A 111 6.70 -28.31 10.95
C LYS A 111 6.60 -27.80 9.52
N LEU A 112 7.72 -27.68 8.81
CA LEU A 112 7.72 -27.32 7.40
C LEU A 112 7.08 -28.41 6.55
N LEU A 113 7.39 -29.69 6.80
CA LEU A 113 6.79 -30.83 6.11
C LEU A 113 5.26 -30.80 6.18
N ASN A 114 4.70 -30.55 7.37
CA ASN A 114 3.25 -30.44 7.56
C ASN A 114 2.61 -29.30 6.74
N ILE A 115 3.37 -28.23 6.46
CA ILE A 115 2.92 -27.12 5.62
C ILE A 115 2.99 -27.51 4.15
N LEU A 116 4.10 -28.13 3.72
CA LEU A 116 4.36 -28.50 2.33
C LEU A 116 3.48 -29.65 1.83
N GLU A 117 2.93 -30.47 2.73
CA GLU A 117 1.99 -31.54 2.36
C GLU A 117 0.76 -31.03 1.57
N ARG A 118 0.30 -29.80 1.86
CA ARG A 118 -0.85 -29.16 1.20
C ARG A 118 -0.45 -27.94 0.37
N HIS A 119 0.82 -27.82 -0.01
CA HIS A 119 1.31 -26.73 -0.84
C HIS A 119 2.22 -27.26 -1.96
N PRO A 120 2.06 -26.81 -3.21
CA PRO A 120 2.97 -27.17 -4.30
C PRO A 120 4.41 -26.81 -3.93
N HIS A 121 5.27 -27.83 -3.79
CA HIS A 121 6.60 -27.66 -3.22
C HIS A 121 7.75 -28.10 -4.13
N ALA A 122 7.44 -28.73 -5.28
CA ALA A 122 8.44 -29.27 -6.19
C ALA A 122 9.47 -28.24 -6.68
N CYS A 123 9.10 -26.95 -6.75
CA CYS A 123 10.00 -25.90 -7.21
C CYS A 123 10.71 -25.12 -6.08
N LEU A 124 10.36 -25.30 -4.80
CA LEU A 124 10.86 -24.43 -3.72
C LEU A 124 12.38 -24.49 -3.56
N THR A 125 12.97 -25.67 -3.76
CA THR A 125 14.41 -25.92 -3.68
C THR A 125 15.07 -26.09 -5.05
N CYS A 126 14.35 -25.83 -6.14
CA CYS A 126 14.87 -25.98 -7.49
C CYS A 126 16.03 -25.00 -7.74
N ALA A 127 17.18 -25.52 -8.19
CA ALA A 127 18.35 -24.70 -8.51
C ALA A 127 18.11 -23.72 -9.68
N GLN A 128 17.12 -23.99 -10.53
CA GLN A 128 16.72 -23.16 -11.65
C GLN A 128 15.56 -22.20 -11.32
N ALA A 129 15.16 -22.08 -10.05
CA ALA A 129 14.02 -21.25 -9.66
C ALA A 129 14.20 -19.77 -10.01
N GLU A 130 15.44 -19.26 -9.96
CA GLU A 130 15.75 -17.89 -10.36
C GLU A 130 15.67 -17.75 -11.88
N GLY A 131 14.79 -16.88 -12.38
CA GLY A 131 14.58 -16.68 -13.82
C GLY A 131 13.72 -17.74 -14.51
N CYS A 132 13.14 -18.68 -13.76
CA CYS A 132 12.21 -19.68 -14.29
C CYS A 132 10.98 -19.01 -14.93
N SER A 133 10.64 -19.40 -16.16
CA SER A 133 9.46 -18.86 -16.87
C SER A 133 8.13 -19.41 -16.35
N GLY A 134 8.16 -20.51 -15.59
CA GLY A 134 6.98 -21.25 -15.13
C GLY A 134 6.26 -22.07 -16.22
N THR A 135 6.54 -21.83 -17.50
CA THR A 135 5.85 -22.45 -18.64
C THR A 135 6.59 -23.66 -19.22
N GLN A 136 7.91 -23.71 -19.08
CA GLN A 136 8.75 -24.82 -19.53
C GLN A 136 9.56 -25.36 -18.35
N CYS A 137 9.59 -26.68 -18.18
CA CYS A 137 10.26 -27.33 -17.05
C CYS A 137 11.20 -28.43 -17.56
N SER A 138 12.51 -28.31 -17.30
CA SER A 138 13.49 -29.34 -17.70
C SER A 138 13.29 -30.66 -16.94
N GLU A 139 12.87 -30.56 -15.69
CA GLU A 139 12.62 -31.71 -14.80
C GLU A 139 11.24 -32.35 -15.02
N ASN A 140 10.46 -31.84 -15.98
CA ASN A 140 9.10 -32.32 -16.30
C ASN A 140 8.16 -32.37 -15.09
N VAL A 141 8.31 -31.45 -14.13
CA VAL A 141 7.36 -31.30 -13.01
C VAL A 141 5.95 -31.01 -13.55
N PRO A 142 4.91 -31.75 -13.15
CA PRO A 142 3.53 -31.49 -13.57
C PRO A 142 3.06 -30.08 -13.20
N GLU A 143 2.22 -29.45 -14.03
CA GLU A 143 1.80 -28.06 -13.82
C GLU A 143 1.14 -27.81 -12.46
N GLU A 144 0.35 -28.75 -11.98
CA GLU A 144 -0.32 -28.71 -10.67
C GLU A 144 0.65 -28.76 -9.48
N GLU A 145 1.87 -29.26 -9.68
CA GLU A 145 2.92 -29.32 -8.65
C GLU A 145 3.89 -28.13 -8.72
N ARG A 146 3.80 -27.30 -9.77
CA ARG A 146 4.67 -26.14 -9.95
C ARG A 146 4.31 -25.02 -8.98
N CYS A 147 5.33 -24.29 -8.54
CA CYS A 147 5.11 -23.08 -7.77
C CYS A 147 4.45 -21.97 -8.61
N CYS A 148 3.70 -21.12 -7.91
CA CYS A 148 3.05 -19.95 -8.49
C CYS A 148 4.05 -18.87 -8.96
N GLU A 149 3.51 -17.79 -9.56
CA GLU A 149 4.27 -16.65 -10.08
C GLU A 149 5.11 -15.86 -9.06
N LEU A 150 5.05 -16.22 -7.77
CA LEU A 150 5.96 -15.69 -6.75
C LEU A 150 7.26 -16.49 -6.63
N LEU A 151 7.47 -17.55 -7.42
CA LEU A 151 8.73 -18.29 -7.46
C LEU A 151 9.92 -17.33 -7.62
N GLY A 152 10.97 -17.54 -6.81
CA GLY A 152 12.14 -16.66 -6.68
C GLY A 152 11.97 -15.49 -5.72
N SER A 153 10.74 -15.15 -5.31
CA SER A 153 10.43 -14.00 -4.45
C SER A 153 9.53 -14.29 -3.25
N CYS A 154 9.04 -15.52 -3.14
CA CYS A 154 8.12 -16.00 -2.10
C CYS A 154 8.83 -16.20 -0.74
N GLU A 155 8.18 -15.80 0.36
CA GLU A 155 8.73 -15.96 1.71
C GLU A 155 8.82 -17.43 2.12
N LEU A 156 7.80 -18.24 1.76
CA LEU A 156 7.82 -19.68 2.00
C LEU A 156 9.03 -20.35 1.33
N GLN A 157 9.39 -19.92 0.12
CA GLN A 157 10.56 -20.46 -0.57
C GLN A 157 11.85 -20.17 0.19
N ARG A 158 12.08 -18.93 0.62
CA ARG A 158 13.28 -18.55 1.37
C ARG A 158 13.38 -19.30 2.69
N ILE A 159 12.26 -19.44 3.41
CA ILE A 159 12.22 -20.22 4.65
C ILE A 159 12.49 -21.70 4.38
N SER A 160 11.96 -22.25 3.29
CA SER A 160 12.20 -23.64 2.91
C SER A 160 13.66 -23.91 2.58
N GLN A 161 14.32 -22.98 1.87
CA GLN A 161 15.75 -23.03 1.59
C GLN A 161 16.60 -22.88 2.87
N PHE A 162 16.18 -22.02 3.80
CA PHE A 162 16.90 -21.79 5.06
C PHE A 162 16.78 -22.96 6.04
N VAL A 163 15.56 -23.46 6.27
CA VAL A 163 15.30 -24.60 7.18
C VAL A 163 15.84 -25.91 6.59
N GLY A 164 15.86 -26.00 5.26
CA GLY A 164 16.14 -27.22 4.52
C GLY A 164 14.90 -28.08 4.44
N VAL A 165 14.44 -28.37 3.22
CA VAL A 165 13.33 -29.29 3.01
C VAL A 165 13.84 -30.73 3.17
N PRO A 166 13.11 -31.64 3.84
CA PRO A 166 13.49 -33.05 3.92
C PRO A 166 13.74 -33.65 2.52
N GLU A 167 14.71 -34.56 2.41
CA GLU A 167 15.07 -35.21 1.13
C GLU A 167 13.92 -36.05 0.54
N ILE A 168 13.06 -36.59 1.41
CA ILE A 168 11.88 -37.37 1.03
C ILE A 168 10.65 -36.55 1.38
N LEU A 169 10.00 -36.02 0.36
CA LEU A 169 8.69 -35.38 0.47
C LEU A 169 7.63 -36.27 -0.18
N PRO A 170 6.41 -36.31 0.37
CA PRO A 170 5.29 -36.89 -0.36
C PRO A 170 5.03 -36.06 -1.62
N ILE A 171 4.70 -36.74 -2.73
CA ILE A 171 4.26 -36.06 -3.96
C ILE A 171 3.04 -35.21 -3.62
N TYR A 172 3.10 -33.93 -3.98
CA TYR A 172 1.97 -33.03 -3.81
C TYR A 172 0.79 -33.53 -4.64
N ARG A 173 -0.39 -33.58 -4.02
CA ARG A 173 -1.64 -33.86 -4.74
C ARG A 173 -2.57 -32.69 -4.57
N SER A 174 -3.00 -32.12 -5.70
CA SER A 174 -3.99 -31.06 -5.69
C SER A 174 -5.27 -31.53 -5.00
N GLY A 175 -5.81 -30.68 -4.14
CA GLY A 175 -7.11 -30.90 -3.52
C GLY A 175 -8.26 -30.50 -4.44
N GLY A 176 -7.97 -29.99 -5.64
CA GLY A 176 -8.96 -29.40 -6.53
C GLY A 176 -9.60 -28.13 -5.94
N LEU A 177 -8.90 -27.44 -5.04
CA LEU A 177 -9.47 -26.28 -4.36
C LEU A 177 -9.68 -25.11 -5.34
N PRO A 178 -10.79 -24.37 -5.20
CA PRO A 178 -11.15 -23.31 -6.12
C PRO A 178 -10.14 -22.14 -6.14
N LEU A 179 -9.88 -21.63 -7.35
CA LEU A 179 -9.28 -20.32 -7.58
C LEU A 179 -10.40 -19.27 -7.69
N PHE A 180 -10.48 -18.36 -6.72
CA PHE A 180 -11.44 -17.27 -6.73
C PHE A 180 -10.91 -16.07 -7.48
N THR A 181 -11.52 -15.82 -8.65
CA THR A 181 -11.20 -14.70 -9.54
C THR A 181 -12.38 -13.78 -9.79
N ASN A 182 -13.58 -14.07 -9.28
CA ASN A 182 -14.80 -13.33 -9.58
C ASN A 182 -15.02 -12.09 -8.69
N GLU A 183 -13.96 -11.53 -8.11
CA GLU A 183 -14.04 -10.38 -7.18
C GLU A 183 -13.14 -9.21 -7.59
N PRO A 184 -13.43 -7.97 -7.17
CA PRO A 184 -12.58 -6.81 -7.46
C PRO A 184 -11.13 -6.95 -6.97
N PHE A 185 -10.20 -6.45 -7.78
CA PHE A 185 -8.75 -6.24 -7.52
C PHE A 185 -7.84 -7.43 -7.20
N PHE A 186 -8.26 -8.46 -6.47
CA PHE A 186 -7.37 -9.55 -6.06
C PHE A 186 -8.02 -10.93 -6.07
N ASN A 187 -7.20 -11.94 -6.38
CA ASN A 187 -7.60 -13.33 -6.46
C ASN A 187 -7.29 -14.07 -5.15
N PHE A 188 -7.98 -15.19 -4.89
CA PHE A 188 -7.66 -16.13 -3.82
C PHE A 188 -7.48 -17.54 -4.39
N ASN A 189 -6.25 -18.05 -4.39
CA ASN A 189 -5.98 -19.46 -4.64
C ASN A 189 -5.83 -20.21 -3.30
N PHE A 190 -6.80 -21.05 -2.97
CA PHE A 190 -6.78 -21.82 -1.72
C PHE A 190 -5.76 -22.96 -1.71
N GLU A 191 -5.34 -23.50 -2.87
CA GLU A 191 -4.25 -24.50 -2.98
C GLU A 191 -2.91 -23.93 -2.49
N LEU A 192 -2.73 -22.62 -2.62
CA LEU A 192 -1.48 -21.95 -2.24
C LEU A 192 -1.49 -21.46 -0.77
N CYS A 193 -2.60 -21.64 -0.05
CA CYS A 193 -2.76 -21.14 1.31
C CYS A 193 -2.12 -22.10 2.33
N ILE A 194 -1.18 -21.60 3.12
CA ILE A 194 -0.49 -22.37 4.17
C ILE A 194 -1.12 -22.25 5.56
N GLY A 195 -2.32 -21.68 5.68
CA GLY A 195 -3.00 -21.54 6.98
C GLY A 195 -2.27 -20.65 8.01
N CYS A 196 -1.41 -19.72 7.58
CA CYS A 196 -0.61 -18.89 8.50
C CYS A 196 -1.41 -17.81 9.26
N LEU A 197 -2.68 -17.60 8.88
CA LEU A 197 -3.61 -16.63 9.45
C LEU A 197 -3.12 -15.17 9.47
N ARG A 198 -2.11 -14.82 8.66
CA ARG A 198 -1.71 -13.41 8.51
C ARG A 198 -2.84 -12.60 7.90
N CYS A 199 -3.46 -13.10 6.83
CA CYS A 199 -4.60 -12.44 6.16
C CYS A 199 -5.80 -12.22 7.08
N VAL A 200 -6.14 -13.20 7.93
CA VAL A 200 -7.23 -13.12 8.92
C VAL A 200 -6.94 -12.02 9.94
N ARG A 201 -5.79 -12.08 10.63
CA ARG A 201 -5.38 -11.04 11.59
C ARG A 201 -5.22 -9.65 10.97
N GLY A 202 -4.72 -9.58 9.73
CA GLY A 202 -4.66 -8.32 8.99
C GLY A 202 -6.04 -7.76 8.62
N CYS A 203 -7.05 -8.61 8.47
CA CYS A 203 -8.43 -8.20 8.19
C CYS A 203 -9.18 -7.82 9.48
N GLN A 204 -9.00 -8.59 10.53
CA GLN A 204 -9.65 -8.42 11.83
C GLN A 204 -8.92 -7.38 12.67
N ASP A 205 -7.71 -7.68 13.16
CA ASP A 205 -6.99 -6.85 14.13
C ASP A 205 -6.51 -5.51 13.57
N LEU A 206 -6.02 -5.49 12.32
CA LEU A 206 -5.45 -4.27 11.73
C LEU A 206 -6.49 -3.36 11.08
N ARG A 207 -7.56 -3.94 10.52
CA ARG A 207 -8.51 -3.20 9.70
C ARG A 207 -9.91 -3.13 10.30
N GLY A 208 -10.26 -4.03 11.23
CA GLY A 208 -11.59 -4.14 11.83
C GLY A 208 -12.67 -4.34 10.76
N VAL A 209 -12.41 -5.21 9.78
CA VAL A 209 -13.35 -5.51 8.69
C VAL A 209 -14.00 -6.88 8.86
N GLU A 210 -13.26 -7.85 9.39
CA GLU A 210 -13.79 -9.18 9.77
C GLU A 210 -14.39 -10.01 8.61
N THR A 211 -14.11 -9.63 7.35
CA THR A 211 -14.46 -10.40 6.14
C THR A 211 -13.77 -11.77 6.08
N LEU A 212 -12.50 -11.85 6.51
CA LEU A 212 -11.74 -13.11 6.48
C LEU A 212 -11.77 -13.75 7.85
N SER A 213 -12.04 -15.06 7.87
CA SER A 213 -11.93 -15.89 9.06
C SER A 213 -11.29 -17.24 8.72
N PHE A 214 -11.24 -18.14 9.69
CA PHE A 214 -10.78 -19.50 9.51
C PHE A 214 -11.60 -20.48 10.36
N VAL A 215 -11.61 -21.74 9.95
CA VAL A 215 -12.02 -22.89 10.78
C VAL A 215 -10.84 -23.82 11.01
N LEU A 216 -10.93 -24.68 12.01
CA LEU A 216 -10.00 -25.79 12.20
C LEU A 216 -10.60 -27.05 11.62
N LYS A 217 -9.95 -27.59 10.59
CA LYS A 217 -10.35 -28.81 9.91
C LYS A 217 -9.14 -29.67 9.63
N ASP A 218 -9.23 -30.96 9.91
CA ASP A 218 -8.13 -31.93 9.90
C ASP A 218 -6.93 -31.45 10.73
N GLY A 219 -7.20 -30.80 11.87
CA GLY A 219 -6.18 -30.24 12.76
C GLY A 219 -5.39 -29.06 12.19
N ARG A 220 -5.86 -28.41 11.10
CA ARG A 220 -5.19 -27.28 10.45
C ARG A 220 -6.13 -26.10 10.19
N PRO A 221 -5.61 -24.87 10.06
CA PRO A 221 -6.44 -23.72 9.73
C PRO A 221 -6.83 -23.69 8.26
N HIS A 222 -8.13 -23.64 8.00
CA HIS A 222 -8.69 -23.39 6.69
C HIS A 222 -9.21 -21.95 6.66
N VAL A 223 -8.58 -21.09 5.87
CA VAL A 223 -9.03 -19.70 5.68
C VAL A 223 -10.18 -19.63 4.68
N GLY A 224 -11.09 -18.68 4.88
CA GLY A 224 -12.20 -18.35 3.98
C GLY A 224 -12.85 -17.02 4.34
N THR A 225 -14.00 -16.73 3.73
CA THR A 225 -14.85 -15.60 4.09
C THR A 225 -15.77 -15.97 5.26
N SER A 226 -16.10 -14.99 6.10
CA SER A 226 -16.80 -15.19 7.38
C SER A 226 -18.31 -15.40 7.25
N GLU A 227 -18.98 -14.60 6.40
CA GLU A 227 -20.45 -14.52 6.41
C GLU A 227 -21.11 -15.02 5.11
N GLY A 228 -20.38 -15.09 4.01
CA GLY A 228 -20.92 -15.50 2.72
C GLY A 228 -19.87 -15.87 1.67
N PRO A 229 -20.31 -16.37 0.51
CA PRO A 229 -19.43 -16.85 -0.57
C PRO A 229 -18.42 -15.84 -1.11
N THR A 230 -18.77 -14.56 -1.09
CA THR A 230 -17.91 -13.48 -1.60
C THR A 230 -17.53 -12.49 -0.50
N ARG A 231 -16.38 -11.84 -0.68
CA ARG A 231 -15.93 -10.72 0.15
C ARG A 231 -16.85 -9.52 0.02
N SER A 232 -17.45 -9.31 -1.15
CA SER A 232 -18.46 -8.26 -1.35
C SER A 232 -19.68 -8.46 -0.45
N GLU A 233 -20.18 -9.70 -0.33
CA GLU A 233 -21.26 -10.05 0.61
C GLU A 233 -20.82 -9.91 2.07
N CYS A 234 -19.55 -10.19 2.37
CA CYS A 234 -18.95 -10.00 3.70
C CYS A 234 -18.43 -8.57 3.94
N HIS A 235 -19.00 -7.57 3.25
CA HIS A 235 -18.71 -6.14 3.42
C HIS A 235 -17.22 -5.74 3.36
N CYS A 236 -16.43 -6.43 2.54
CA CYS A 236 -15.00 -6.16 2.41
C CYS A 236 -14.71 -4.75 1.89
N ARG A 237 -13.72 -4.09 2.48
CA ARG A 237 -13.23 -2.78 2.03
C ARG A 237 -12.27 -2.85 0.84
N PHE A 238 -11.87 -4.06 0.43
CA PHE A 238 -10.86 -4.29 -0.61
C PHE A 238 -9.55 -3.51 -0.38
N CYS A 239 -9.10 -3.45 0.87
CA CYS A 239 -7.97 -2.61 1.27
C CYS A 239 -6.57 -3.17 0.90
N GLY A 240 -6.49 -4.38 0.36
CA GLY A 240 -5.23 -5.02 -0.04
C GLY A 240 -4.36 -5.56 1.10
N ALA A 241 -4.71 -5.32 2.37
CA ALA A 241 -3.89 -5.75 3.52
C ALA A 241 -3.62 -7.26 3.54
N CYS A 242 -4.60 -8.08 3.13
CA CYS A 242 -4.46 -9.53 3.08
C CYS A 242 -3.52 -10.01 1.97
N VAL A 243 -3.42 -9.27 0.86
CA VAL A 243 -2.48 -9.51 -0.24
C VAL A 243 -1.06 -9.14 0.20
N GLU A 244 -0.89 -7.97 0.82
CA GLU A 244 0.43 -7.46 1.24
C GLU A 244 1.13 -8.35 2.27
N ILE A 245 0.38 -9.01 3.16
CA ILE A 245 0.94 -9.83 4.26
C ILE A 245 1.00 -11.31 3.94
N CYS A 246 0.53 -11.74 2.78
CA CYS A 246 0.52 -13.15 2.39
C CYS A 246 1.97 -13.62 2.15
N PRO A 247 2.46 -14.66 2.85
CA PRO A 247 3.82 -15.18 2.65
C PRO A 247 3.95 -16.05 1.39
N THR A 248 2.84 -16.32 0.70
CA THR A 248 2.73 -17.15 -0.50
C THR A 248 1.93 -16.44 -1.59
N GLY A 249 1.69 -17.12 -2.72
CA GLY A 249 0.83 -16.63 -3.80
C GLY A 249 -0.68 -16.89 -3.58
N ALA A 250 -1.11 -17.22 -2.36
CA ALA A 250 -2.53 -17.51 -2.11
C ALA A 250 -3.44 -16.31 -2.34
N LEU A 251 -2.97 -15.11 -2.02
CA LEU A 251 -3.70 -13.85 -2.20
C LEU A 251 -2.84 -12.93 -3.03
N MET A 252 -3.31 -12.55 -4.22
CA MET A 252 -2.53 -11.74 -5.17
C MET A 252 -3.41 -10.70 -5.85
N ASP A 253 -2.83 -9.53 -6.14
CA ASP A 253 -3.45 -8.56 -7.04
C ASP A 253 -3.70 -9.21 -8.41
N LYS A 254 -4.90 -8.97 -8.97
CA LYS A 254 -5.25 -9.34 -10.34
C LYS A 254 -4.36 -8.64 -11.36
N VAL A 255 -4.03 -7.38 -11.07
CA VAL A 255 -3.23 -6.54 -11.95
C VAL A 255 -1.84 -6.42 -11.36
N ARG A 256 -0.90 -7.19 -11.93
CA ARG A 256 0.51 -7.14 -11.55
C ARG A 256 1.20 -6.05 -12.35
N ALA A 257 1.38 -4.88 -11.73
CA ALA A 257 2.02 -3.74 -12.34
C ALA A 257 3.55 -3.81 -12.16
N VAL A 258 4.25 -4.29 -13.19
CA VAL A 258 5.72 -4.40 -13.26
C VAL A 258 6.32 -3.41 -14.27
N GLY A 259 7.57 -3.00 -14.06
CA GLY A 259 8.28 -2.11 -14.99
C GLY A 259 7.84 -0.64 -14.97
N LYS A 260 8.14 0.08 -16.07
CA LYS A 260 8.00 1.55 -16.16
C LYS A 260 6.55 2.05 -16.03
N GLU A 261 5.57 1.24 -16.43
CA GLU A 261 4.15 1.61 -16.39
C GLU A 261 3.49 1.35 -15.03
N ARG A 262 4.24 0.87 -14.02
CA ARG A 262 3.69 0.50 -12.71
C ARG A 262 2.86 1.61 -12.07
N HIS A 263 3.37 2.84 -12.10
CA HIS A 263 2.70 3.96 -11.44
C HIS A 263 1.38 4.34 -12.15
N LYS A 264 1.32 4.22 -13.48
CA LYS A 264 0.11 4.49 -14.27
C LYS A 264 -1.02 3.53 -13.91
N ILE A 265 -0.68 2.25 -13.75
CA ILE A 265 -1.62 1.17 -13.42
C ILE A 265 -2.09 1.26 -11.95
N LEU A 266 -1.19 1.53 -11.02
CA LEU A 266 -1.52 1.53 -9.58
C LEU A 266 -2.21 2.83 -9.13
N VAL A 267 -1.93 3.96 -9.78
CA VAL A 267 -2.47 5.28 -9.43
C VAL A 267 -3.15 5.96 -10.63
N PRO A 268 -4.21 5.35 -11.19
CA PRO A 268 -4.82 5.82 -12.43
C PRO A 268 -5.39 7.24 -12.30
N CYS A 269 -5.98 7.60 -11.16
CA CYS A 269 -6.50 8.94 -10.91
C CYS A 269 -5.44 10.05 -11.06
N ARG A 270 -4.19 9.82 -10.60
CA ARG A 270 -3.08 10.77 -10.75
C ARG A 270 -2.63 10.87 -12.20
N ASN A 271 -2.59 9.74 -12.90
CA ASN A 271 -2.22 9.71 -14.31
C ASN A 271 -3.27 10.38 -15.21
N ALA A 272 -4.55 10.20 -14.90
CA ALA A 272 -5.67 10.81 -15.60
C ALA A 272 -5.76 12.32 -15.36
N CYS A 273 -5.24 12.81 -14.22
CA CYS A 273 -5.22 14.24 -13.92
C CYS A 273 -4.22 14.98 -14.83
N PRO A 274 -4.67 15.94 -15.68
CA PRO A 274 -3.76 16.68 -16.56
C PRO A 274 -2.71 17.51 -15.80
N ALA A 275 -2.99 17.88 -14.56
CA ALA A 275 -2.07 18.60 -13.69
C ALA A 275 -1.12 17.67 -12.89
N GLY A 276 -1.33 16.34 -12.98
CA GLY A 276 -0.51 15.35 -12.26
C GLY A 276 -0.56 15.48 -10.74
N ILE A 277 -1.67 15.98 -10.19
CA ILE A 277 -1.87 16.18 -8.75
C ILE A 277 -1.84 14.83 -8.03
N ASP A 278 -1.21 14.78 -6.85
CA ASP A 278 -1.21 13.59 -6.01
C ASP A 278 -2.57 13.42 -5.28
N ILE A 279 -3.55 12.92 -6.05
CA ILE A 279 -4.92 12.72 -5.60
C ILE A 279 -5.03 11.79 -4.39
N PRO A 280 -4.42 10.59 -4.40
CA PRO A 280 -4.50 9.71 -3.23
C PRO A 280 -3.97 10.39 -1.96
N LEU A 281 -2.89 11.16 -2.07
CA LEU A 281 -2.27 11.80 -0.93
C LEU A 281 -3.15 12.88 -0.31
N TYR A 282 -3.70 13.81 -1.10
CA TYR A 282 -4.55 14.85 -0.51
C TYR A 282 -5.88 14.29 -0.02
N VAL A 283 -6.46 13.28 -0.69
CA VAL A 283 -7.67 12.59 -0.21
C VAL A 283 -7.38 11.92 1.13
N ARG A 284 -6.21 11.30 1.31
CA ARG A 284 -5.78 10.72 2.59
C ARG A 284 -5.64 11.79 3.69
N TYR A 285 -5.13 12.97 3.37
CA TYR A 285 -5.06 14.07 4.33
C TYR A 285 -6.45 14.58 4.72
N ILE A 286 -7.38 14.73 3.76
CA ILE A 286 -8.77 15.08 4.04
C ILE A 286 -9.42 14.04 4.95
N ALA A 287 -9.24 12.75 4.67
CA ALA A 287 -9.78 11.66 5.48
C ALA A 287 -9.25 11.64 6.94
N LYS A 288 -8.10 12.27 7.19
CA LYS A 288 -7.51 12.45 8.53
C LYS A 288 -7.90 13.78 9.21
N GLY A 289 -8.73 14.60 8.56
CA GLY A 289 -9.03 15.96 9.03
C GLY A 289 -7.87 16.96 8.87
N GLU A 290 -6.83 16.60 8.11
CA GLU A 290 -5.64 17.43 7.91
C GLU A 290 -5.76 18.27 6.62
N THR A 291 -6.84 19.05 6.50
CA THR A 291 -7.19 19.85 5.29
C THR A 291 -6.09 20.83 4.87
N ALA A 292 -5.42 21.46 5.84
CA ALA A 292 -4.27 22.34 5.61
C ALA A 292 -3.10 21.65 4.86
N LYS A 293 -2.89 20.33 5.09
CA LYS A 293 -1.89 19.56 4.33
C LYS A 293 -2.42 19.21 2.95
N ALA A 294 -3.70 18.85 2.84
CA ALA A 294 -4.34 18.50 1.58
C ALA A 294 -4.28 19.65 0.56
N ILE A 295 -4.65 20.86 0.97
CA ILE A 295 -4.59 22.05 0.10
C ILE A 295 -3.15 22.37 -0.31
N GLY A 296 -2.17 22.15 0.57
CA GLY A 296 -0.75 22.26 0.26
C GLY A 296 -0.35 21.36 -0.91
N ILE A 297 -0.72 20.07 -0.87
CA ILE A 297 -0.47 19.10 -1.95
C ILE A 297 -1.12 19.54 -3.27
N ILE A 298 -2.36 20.02 -3.23
CA ILE A 298 -3.06 20.51 -4.43
C ILE A 298 -2.29 21.71 -5.04
N ARG A 299 -1.88 22.67 -4.19
CA ARG A 299 -1.19 23.90 -4.60
C ARG A 299 0.25 23.72 -5.05
N GLU A 300 0.84 22.53 -4.88
CA GLU A 300 2.14 22.19 -5.48
C GLU A 300 2.09 22.22 -7.01
N LYS A 301 0.94 21.82 -7.58
CA LYS A 301 0.74 21.69 -9.03
C LYS A 301 -0.28 22.68 -9.58
N LEU A 302 -1.16 23.23 -8.73
CA LEU A 302 -2.30 24.00 -9.19
C LEU A 302 -2.43 25.38 -8.48
N PRO A 303 -2.16 26.50 -9.17
CA PRO A 303 -2.39 27.83 -8.62
C PRO A 303 -3.87 28.25 -8.58
N PHE A 304 -4.72 27.64 -9.42
CA PHE A 304 -6.15 27.95 -9.59
C PHE A 304 -7.05 26.96 -8.86
N VAL A 305 -6.91 26.84 -7.54
CA VAL A 305 -7.62 25.77 -6.82
C VAL A 305 -9.13 26.01 -6.83
N PHE A 306 -9.59 27.24 -6.56
CA PHE A 306 -11.02 27.54 -6.51
C PHE A 306 -11.66 27.38 -7.88
N SER A 307 -11.06 27.96 -8.92
CA SER A 307 -11.58 27.90 -10.28
C SER A 307 -11.66 26.47 -10.79
N VAL A 308 -10.58 25.69 -10.66
CA VAL A 308 -10.57 24.28 -11.10
C VAL A 308 -11.47 23.41 -10.25
N SER A 309 -11.74 23.74 -8.99
CA SER A 309 -12.73 23.01 -8.18
C SER A 309 -14.18 23.17 -8.68
N CYS A 310 -14.44 24.13 -9.58
CA CYS A 310 -15.76 24.34 -10.18
C CYS A 310 -15.84 23.87 -11.63
N VAL A 311 -14.79 24.08 -12.42
CA VAL A 311 -14.84 23.87 -13.88
C VAL A 311 -14.14 22.60 -14.36
N CYS A 312 -13.53 21.82 -13.45
CA CYS A 312 -12.85 20.58 -13.79
C CYS A 312 -13.84 19.52 -14.29
N PHE A 313 -13.51 18.90 -15.42
CA PHE A 313 -14.23 17.76 -16.00
C PHE A 313 -13.84 16.41 -15.37
N HIS A 314 -13.07 16.43 -14.26
CA HIS A 314 -12.80 15.31 -13.36
C HIS A 314 -12.48 13.94 -14.03
N PRO A 315 -11.52 13.86 -14.98
CA PRO A 315 -11.17 12.59 -15.64
C PRO A 315 -10.59 11.57 -14.64
N CYS A 316 -10.06 12.05 -13.53
CA CYS A 316 -9.60 11.20 -12.44
C CYS A 316 -10.71 10.41 -11.74
N GLU A 317 -11.97 10.87 -11.84
CA GLU A 317 -13.13 10.15 -11.29
C GLU A 317 -13.60 9.05 -12.24
N GLU A 318 -13.48 9.23 -13.55
CA GLU A 318 -13.79 8.20 -14.56
C GLU A 318 -12.86 6.99 -14.43
N GLU A 319 -11.57 7.25 -14.18
CA GLU A 319 -10.54 6.22 -13.98
C GLU A 319 -10.42 5.75 -12.50
N CYS A 320 -11.39 6.09 -11.65
CA CYS A 320 -11.34 5.76 -10.24
C CYS A 320 -11.66 4.28 -10.01
N ARG A 321 -10.64 3.48 -9.65
CA ARG A 321 -10.81 2.05 -9.33
C ARG A 321 -11.93 1.75 -8.33
N ARG A 322 -12.26 2.67 -7.43
CA ARG A 322 -13.38 2.49 -6.46
C ARG A 322 -14.72 2.22 -7.15
N ALA A 323 -14.90 2.66 -8.40
CA ALA A 323 -16.05 2.35 -9.24
C ALA A 323 -16.26 0.85 -9.48
N GLU A 324 -15.20 0.03 -9.45
CA GLU A 324 -15.30 -1.44 -9.58
C GLU A 324 -15.94 -2.11 -8.36
N ILE A 325 -16.07 -1.38 -7.24
CA ILE A 325 -16.71 -1.90 -6.03
C ILE A 325 -18.04 -1.18 -5.77
N ASN A 326 -18.08 0.15 -5.90
CA ASN A 326 -19.31 0.91 -5.76
C ASN A 326 -19.34 2.14 -6.68
N SER A 327 -18.82 3.28 -6.22
CA SER A 327 -18.87 4.54 -6.97
C SER A 327 -17.51 5.24 -6.93
N PRO A 328 -17.17 6.03 -7.96
CA PRO A 328 -16.01 6.91 -7.91
C PRO A 328 -16.00 7.79 -6.66
N VAL A 329 -14.80 8.08 -6.16
CA VAL A 329 -14.63 9.12 -5.15
C VAL A 329 -14.90 10.47 -5.80
N SER A 330 -15.68 11.34 -5.15
CA SER A 330 -15.95 12.72 -5.62
C SER A 330 -14.73 13.64 -5.43
N ILE A 331 -13.64 13.31 -6.11
CA ILE A 331 -12.32 13.94 -6.06
C ILE A 331 -12.41 15.47 -6.26
N CYS A 332 -13.21 15.93 -7.22
CA CYS A 332 -13.41 17.35 -7.52
C CYS A 332 -14.09 18.09 -6.35
N ARG A 333 -15.10 17.47 -5.73
CA ARG A 333 -15.78 18.02 -4.55
C ARG A 333 -14.85 18.05 -3.33
N LEU A 334 -14.05 17.01 -3.11
CA LEU A 334 -13.06 16.97 -2.03
C LEU A 334 -11.99 18.05 -2.21
N LYS A 335 -11.57 18.33 -3.44
CA LYS A 335 -10.67 19.45 -3.76
C LYS A 335 -11.30 20.80 -3.40
N ARG A 336 -12.59 20.99 -3.71
CA ARG A 336 -13.34 22.19 -3.33
C ARG A 336 -13.41 22.35 -1.81
N PHE A 337 -13.79 21.28 -1.11
CA PHE A 337 -13.83 21.23 0.35
C PHE A 337 -12.50 21.66 0.97
N ALA A 338 -11.38 21.09 0.51
CA ALA A 338 -10.05 21.46 1.01
C ALA A 338 -9.67 22.93 0.72
N ALA A 339 -10.20 23.52 -0.34
CA ALA A 339 -9.96 24.93 -0.69
C ALA A 339 -10.83 25.89 0.14
N GLU A 340 -12.08 25.52 0.41
CA GLU A 340 -13.01 26.30 1.23
C GLU A 340 -12.61 26.26 2.72
N ASP A 341 -12.04 25.15 3.19
CA ASP A 341 -11.51 24.97 4.56
C ASP A 341 -10.04 25.45 4.72
N ASP A 342 -9.49 26.19 3.75
CA ASP A 342 -8.08 26.59 3.74
C ASP A 342 -7.75 27.57 4.88
N THR A 343 -6.97 27.10 5.85
CA THR A 343 -6.44 27.91 6.97
C THR A 343 -5.20 28.73 6.60
N PHE A 344 -4.71 28.63 5.36
CA PHE A 344 -3.50 29.26 4.84
C PHE A 344 -2.17 28.85 5.51
N GLU A 345 -2.18 27.86 6.42
CA GLU A 345 -1.00 27.35 7.11
C GLU A 345 0.09 26.84 6.15
N TRP A 346 -0.31 26.34 4.98
CA TRP A 346 0.60 25.89 3.94
C TRP A 346 1.52 27.00 3.41
N ARG A 347 1.13 28.28 3.53
CA ARG A 347 1.97 29.44 3.13
C ARG A 347 3.28 29.49 3.91
N LYS A 348 3.28 29.08 5.18
CA LYS A 348 4.50 28.99 6.02
C LYS A 348 5.54 28.03 5.45
N ARG A 349 5.08 27.04 4.67
CA ARG A 349 5.92 26.02 4.03
C ARG A 349 6.17 26.30 2.55
N GLN A 350 5.58 27.36 2.01
CA GLN A 350 5.73 27.74 0.61
C GLN A 350 7.17 28.22 0.37
N LYS A 351 7.91 27.51 -0.47
CA LYS A 351 9.27 27.90 -0.85
C LYS A 351 9.22 28.90 -2.01
N LYS A 352 9.85 30.05 -1.82
CA LYS A 352 10.22 31.01 -2.87
C LYS A 352 11.74 31.01 -2.99
N MET A 353 12.25 30.86 -4.20
CA MET A 353 13.68 30.91 -4.46
C MET A 353 14.22 32.34 -4.30
N PRO A 354 15.52 32.50 -4.00
CA PRO A 354 16.17 33.81 -3.98
C PRO A 354 15.97 34.59 -5.28
N ALA A 355 16.01 35.92 -5.19
CA ALA A 355 15.86 36.78 -6.34
C ALA A 355 16.94 36.49 -7.39
N THR A 356 16.52 36.28 -8.64
CA THR A 356 17.41 35.98 -9.76
C THR A 356 17.94 37.24 -10.45
N GLY A 357 17.41 38.42 -10.11
CA GLY A 357 17.66 39.68 -10.82
C GLY A 357 16.99 39.80 -12.20
N LYS A 358 16.46 38.71 -12.75
CA LYS A 358 15.81 38.69 -14.07
C LYS A 358 14.37 39.21 -14.01
N LYS A 359 13.96 39.92 -15.06
CA LYS A 359 12.60 40.40 -15.28
C LYS A 359 11.92 39.53 -16.34
N VAL A 360 10.63 39.26 -16.18
CA VAL A 360 9.83 38.54 -17.18
C VAL A 360 8.52 39.28 -17.41
N ALA A 361 8.22 39.54 -18.68
CA ALA A 361 6.91 40.01 -19.13
C ALA A 361 6.08 38.81 -19.60
N VAL A 362 4.84 38.69 -19.12
CA VAL A 362 3.88 37.68 -19.55
C VAL A 362 2.71 38.38 -20.22
N ILE A 363 2.38 37.99 -21.45
CA ILE A 363 1.32 38.63 -22.23
C ILE A 363 0.05 37.77 -22.12
N GLY A 364 -1.02 38.35 -21.57
CA GLY A 364 -2.29 37.70 -21.28
C GLY A 364 -2.41 37.16 -19.86
N SER A 365 -3.53 37.44 -19.20
CA SER A 365 -3.86 36.93 -17.85
C SER A 365 -4.82 35.73 -17.87
N GLY A 366 -4.85 34.99 -18.98
CA GLY A 366 -5.53 33.70 -19.03
C GLY A 366 -4.84 32.65 -18.13
N PRO A 367 -5.41 31.43 -18.02
CA PRO A 367 -4.91 30.39 -17.14
C PRO A 367 -3.44 30.03 -17.41
N ALA A 368 -3.03 29.98 -18.68
CA ALA A 368 -1.64 29.71 -19.06
C ALA A 368 -0.69 30.82 -18.59
N GLY A 369 -1.01 32.09 -18.88
CA GLY A 369 -0.16 33.23 -18.54
C GLY A 369 -0.01 33.41 -17.03
N LEU A 370 -1.11 33.38 -16.29
CA LEU A 370 -1.08 33.48 -14.83
C LEU A 370 -0.38 32.28 -14.16
N THR A 371 -0.52 31.07 -14.69
CA THR A 371 0.22 29.89 -14.19
C THR A 371 1.72 30.06 -14.42
N ALA A 372 2.12 30.50 -15.61
CA ALA A 372 3.53 30.79 -15.91
C ALA A 372 4.07 31.87 -14.97
N ALA A 373 3.30 32.95 -14.77
CA ALA A 373 3.70 34.04 -13.89
C ALA A 373 3.89 33.60 -12.44
N TYR A 374 2.96 32.79 -11.91
CA TYR A 374 3.04 32.23 -10.57
C TYR A 374 4.33 31.42 -10.35
N TYR A 375 4.63 30.47 -11.24
CA TYR A 375 5.82 29.62 -11.08
C TYR A 375 7.13 30.37 -11.33
N LEU A 376 7.15 31.31 -12.27
CA LEU A 376 8.33 32.17 -12.51
C LEU A 376 8.61 33.08 -11.30
N ALA A 377 7.57 33.65 -10.68
CA ALA A 377 7.72 34.45 -9.47
C ALA A 377 8.24 33.61 -8.29
N LYS A 378 7.76 32.37 -8.13
CA LYS A 378 8.28 31.42 -7.13
C LYS A 378 9.72 31.00 -7.38
N LYS A 379 10.18 31.00 -8.64
CA LYS A 379 11.59 30.80 -9.02
C LYS A 379 12.46 32.05 -8.83
N GLY A 380 11.91 33.13 -8.27
CA GLY A 380 12.68 34.34 -7.93
C GLY A 380 12.82 35.35 -9.07
N HIS A 381 12.03 35.23 -10.14
CA HIS A 381 11.98 36.24 -11.19
C HIS A 381 11.03 37.39 -10.84
N LYS A 382 11.32 38.61 -11.30
CA LYS A 382 10.38 39.74 -11.20
C LYS A 382 9.41 39.68 -12.39
N VAL A 383 8.17 39.28 -12.15
CA VAL A 383 7.19 39.01 -13.21
C VAL A 383 6.15 40.12 -13.30
N THR A 384 5.89 40.61 -14.51
CA THR A 384 4.75 41.50 -14.82
C THR A 384 3.87 40.85 -15.89
N VAL A 385 2.58 40.71 -15.59
CA VAL A 385 1.54 40.23 -16.52
C VAL A 385 0.86 41.44 -17.14
N PHE A 386 0.71 41.46 -18.46
CA PHE A 386 -0.02 42.48 -19.21
C PHE A 386 -1.32 41.87 -19.74
N GLU A 387 -2.45 42.48 -19.42
CA GLU A 387 -3.79 42.05 -19.81
C GLU A 387 -4.50 43.18 -20.55
N THR A 388 -5.11 42.85 -21.68
CA THR A 388 -5.87 43.80 -22.51
C THR A 388 -7.19 44.19 -21.85
N LEU A 389 -7.85 43.24 -21.17
CA LEU A 389 -9.12 43.46 -20.48
C LEU A 389 -8.96 44.39 -19.25
N THR A 390 -10.10 44.91 -18.78
CA THR A 390 -10.19 45.77 -17.58
C THR A 390 -9.86 45.04 -16.29
N GLU A 391 -10.06 43.72 -16.25
CA GLU A 391 -9.81 42.86 -15.11
C GLU A 391 -9.05 41.58 -15.49
N PRO A 392 -8.24 41.02 -14.58
CA PRO A 392 -7.48 39.81 -14.86
C PRO A 392 -8.32 38.54 -14.83
N GLY A 393 -7.84 37.51 -15.53
CA GLY A 393 -8.45 36.17 -15.59
C GLY A 393 -8.69 35.67 -17.02
N GLY A 394 -8.60 36.56 -18.02
CA GLY A 394 -8.78 36.22 -19.43
C GLY A 394 -10.07 35.42 -19.66
N MET A 395 -9.95 34.30 -20.38
CA MET A 395 -11.09 33.42 -20.69
C MET A 395 -11.79 32.81 -19.45
N LEU A 396 -11.11 32.70 -18.30
CA LEU A 396 -11.79 32.26 -17.07
C LEU A 396 -12.82 33.30 -16.60
N ARG A 397 -12.56 34.59 -16.84
CA ARG A 397 -13.45 35.69 -16.47
C ARG A 397 -14.57 35.90 -17.47
N VAL A 398 -14.26 35.89 -18.77
CA VAL A 398 -15.22 36.28 -19.81
C VAL A 398 -15.90 35.11 -20.52
N GLY A 399 -15.33 33.90 -20.44
CA GLY A 399 -15.80 32.74 -21.19
C GLY A 399 -16.63 31.74 -20.39
N ILE A 400 -16.66 31.84 -19.06
CA ILE A 400 -17.34 30.87 -18.19
C ILE A 400 -18.49 31.57 -17.46
N PRO A 401 -19.74 31.08 -17.56
CA PRO A 401 -20.87 31.67 -16.85
C PRO A 401 -20.69 31.67 -15.33
N GLU A 402 -21.21 32.69 -14.64
CA GLU A 402 -21.04 32.88 -13.19
C GLU A 402 -21.57 31.71 -12.35
N TYR A 403 -22.66 31.08 -12.75
CA TYR A 403 -23.20 29.91 -12.04
C TYR A 403 -22.26 28.70 -12.09
N ARG A 404 -21.35 28.65 -13.07
CA ARG A 404 -20.34 27.59 -13.25
C ARG A 404 -18.98 27.99 -12.66
N LEU A 405 -18.61 29.26 -12.73
CA LEU A 405 -17.43 29.81 -12.07
C LEU A 405 -17.79 31.15 -11.41
N PRO A 406 -18.05 31.14 -10.10
CA PRO A 406 -18.36 32.37 -9.37
C PRO A 406 -17.21 33.39 -9.44
N PRO A 407 -17.47 34.69 -9.72
CA PRO A 407 -16.42 35.70 -9.87
C PRO A 407 -15.49 35.83 -8.65
N GLU A 408 -16.02 35.61 -7.45
CA GLU A 408 -15.28 35.67 -6.20
C GLU A 408 -14.26 34.54 -6.05
N PHE A 409 -14.53 33.36 -6.63
CA PHE A 409 -13.60 32.24 -6.64
C PHE A 409 -12.40 32.52 -7.53
N LEU A 410 -12.66 33.02 -8.75
CA LEU A 410 -11.59 33.46 -9.64
C LEU A 410 -10.76 34.58 -9.00
N ARG A 411 -11.41 35.54 -8.34
CA ARG A 411 -10.71 36.61 -7.61
C ARG A 411 -9.77 36.05 -6.54
N ARG A 412 -10.21 35.07 -5.74
CA ARG A 412 -9.36 34.43 -4.72
C ARG A 412 -8.11 33.78 -5.31
N ASP A 413 -8.24 33.05 -6.42
CA ASP A 413 -7.09 32.45 -7.09
C ASP A 413 -6.11 33.53 -7.61
N ILE A 414 -6.63 34.61 -8.20
CA ILE A 414 -5.79 35.70 -8.71
C ILE A 414 -5.07 36.44 -7.57
N GLU A 415 -5.72 36.67 -6.44
CA GLU A 415 -5.09 37.29 -5.27
C GLU A 415 -3.96 36.42 -4.70
N GLU A 416 -4.14 35.08 -4.69
CA GLU A 416 -3.06 34.17 -4.31
C GLU A 416 -1.86 34.29 -5.27
N ILE A 417 -2.11 34.41 -6.58
CA ILE A 417 -1.06 34.60 -7.58
C ILE A 417 -0.33 35.93 -7.40
N LYS A 418 -1.05 37.01 -7.06
CA LYS A 418 -0.42 38.30 -6.72
C LYS A 418 0.43 38.20 -5.46
N SER A 419 -0.02 37.44 -4.46
CA SER A 419 0.66 37.31 -3.16
C SER A 419 2.10 36.77 -3.27
N VAL A 420 2.42 35.98 -4.30
CA VAL A 420 3.80 35.49 -4.54
C VAL A 420 4.72 36.52 -5.22
N GLY A 421 4.21 37.72 -5.52
CA GLY A 421 4.95 38.85 -6.08
C GLY A 421 4.77 39.07 -7.58
N VAL A 422 3.67 38.57 -8.16
CA VAL A 422 3.30 38.84 -9.56
C VAL A 422 2.59 40.19 -9.65
N SER A 423 3.10 41.10 -10.49
CA SER A 423 2.41 42.35 -10.84
C SER A 423 1.51 42.12 -12.04
N ILE A 424 0.27 42.60 -12.00
CA ILE A 424 -0.67 42.49 -13.14
C ILE A 424 -1.11 43.89 -13.57
N LYS A 425 -0.93 44.21 -14.85
CA LYS A 425 -1.35 45.46 -15.49
C LYS A 425 -2.47 45.18 -16.48
N CYS A 426 -3.67 45.62 -16.14
CA CYS A 426 -4.86 45.54 -16.99
C CYS A 426 -4.91 46.74 -17.96
N ASN A 427 -5.86 46.74 -18.91
CA ASN A 427 -5.98 47.77 -19.96
C ASN A 427 -4.67 47.99 -20.75
N SER A 428 -3.90 46.93 -20.92
CA SER A 428 -2.56 46.95 -21.50
C SER A 428 -2.51 46.07 -22.74
N LEU A 429 -2.97 46.62 -23.87
CA LEU A 429 -2.77 45.98 -25.17
C LEU A 429 -1.28 46.01 -25.52
N VAL A 430 -0.72 44.85 -25.86
CA VAL A 430 0.70 44.72 -26.24
C VAL A 430 0.79 44.47 -27.73
N ASN A 431 1.41 45.40 -28.44
CA ASN A 431 1.63 45.32 -29.87
C ASN A 431 3.08 44.95 -30.18
N LYS A 432 3.38 44.69 -31.46
CA LYS A 432 4.73 44.34 -31.91
C LYS A 432 5.80 45.35 -31.46
N SER A 433 5.50 46.64 -31.52
CA SER A 433 6.40 47.72 -31.10
C SER A 433 6.66 47.76 -29.59
N ASP A 434 5.78 47.20 -28.77
CA ASP A 434 6.00 47.13 -27.31
C ASP A 434 6.93 46.00 -26.92
N LEU A 435 7.03 44.96 -27.74
CA LEU A 435 7.95 43.83 -27.51
C LEU A 435 9.42 44.29 -27.52
N GLU A 436 9.77 45.26 -28.37
CA GLU A 436 11.12 45.85 -28.44
C GLU A 436 11.50 46.55 -27.12
N LYS A 437 10.52 47.13 -26.42
CA LYS A 437 10.70 47.78 -25.11
C LYS A 437 10.86 46.79 -23.95
N PHE A 438 10.54 45.51 -24.17
CA PHE A 438 10.68 44.46 -23.15
C PHE A 438 12.02 43.72 -23.22
N VAL A 439 12.71 43.80 -24.36
CA VAL A 439 14.01 43.14 -24.60
C VAL A 439 15.18 44.11 -24.36
N SER A 440 14.93 45.42 -24.42
CA SER A 440 15.85 46.48 -23.99
C SER A 440 15.86 46.65 -22.46
#